data_AF-A0A522SU62-F1
#
_entry.id   AF-A0A522SU62-F1
#
_cell.length_a   1.000
_cell.length_b   1.000
_cell.length_c   1.000
_cell.angle_alpha   90.00
_cell.angle_beta   90.00
_cell.angle_gamma   90.00
#
_symmetry.space_group_name_H-M   'P 1'
#
loop_
_entity.id
_entity.type
_entity.pdbx_description
1 polymer ?
#
loop_
_entity_poly.entity_id
_entity_poly.type
_entity_poly.pdbx_seq_one_letter_code
_entity_poly.pdbx_strand_id
1 'polypeptide(L)'
;MTGTSEIKSSCIEHATDITMDAFIDIMVEGRYELLVKEGQPSDEDLKRAWNLIYAEYMDAMGDDGYKKTIGILRDINILSWQHQRITTLVQVLSVYYVPEAVKELKKMGYSINYDPGNLTAYQIDLQRAYERAKTLLTKISILQNDLKSATGKASTRQDYQTMFISLSEYAKYQVHPAQISAFQFAVMMKRCNEYAKGLEKQLHKGGKSWQKN
;
A
#
# COMPACT_ATOMS: atom_id res chain seq x y z
N MET A 1 -0.84 35.22 -33.99
CA MET A 1 -0.22 34.68 -32.77
C MET A 1 -1.32 34.25 -31.83
N THR A 2 -1.84 33.04 -32.02
CA THR A 2 -2.86 32.44 -31.15
C THR A 2 -2.12 31.77 -29.99
N GLY A 3 -2.16 32.39 -28.82
CA GLY A 3 -1.64 31.78 -27.60
C GLY A 3 -2.52 30.59 -27.23
N THR A 4 -2.08 29.39 -27.55
CA THR A 4 -2.55 28.16 -26.92
C THR A 4 -2.11 28.21 -25.47
N SER A 5 -2.99 28.70 -24.61
CA SER A 5 -2.96 28.45 -23.17
C SER A 5 -2.91 26.92 -22.99
N GLU A 6 -1.76 26.38 -22.61
CA GLU A 6 -1.66 25.01 -22.11
C GLU A 6 -2.66 24.85 -20.96
N ILE A 7 -3.77 24.14 -21.21
CA ILE A 7 -4.72 23.80 -20.16
C ILE A 7 -3.98 22.86 -19.21
N LYS A 8 -3.62 23.36 -18.03
CA LYS A 8 -2.93 22.59 -17.01
C LYS A 8 -3.90 21.54 -16.47
N SER A 9 -3.69 20.27 -16.80
CA SER A 9 -4.50 19.17 -16.27
C SER A 9 -4.42 19.10 -14.73
N SER A 10 -5.54 18.86 -14.06
CA SER A 10 -5.64 18.80 -12.60
C SER A 10 -6.55 17.67 -12.15
N CYS A 11 -6.20 17.03 -11.03
CA CYS A 11 -6.94 15.92 -10.44
C CYS A 11 -7.45 16.29 -9.04
N ILE A 12 -8.49 15.58 -8.58
CA ILE A 12 -8.86 15.52 -7.16
C ILE A 12 -7.75 14.74 -6.44
N GLU A 13 -7.14 15.31 -5.41
CA GLU A 13 -6.02 14.70 -4.68
C GLU A 13 -6.32 14.47 -3.19
N HIS A 14 -7.45 14.97 -2.68
CA HIS A 14 -7.84 14.88 -1.26
C HIS A 14 -9.15 14.14 -1.04
N ALA A 15 -9.23 13.33 0.01
CA ALA A 15 -10.43 12.57 0.38
C ALA A 15 -11.60 13.45 0.84
N THR A 16 -11.33 14.72 1.16
CA THR A 16 -12.36 15.74 1.45
C THR A 16 -13.08 16.22 0.20
N ASP A 17 -12.42 16.12 -0.95
CA ASP A 17 -12.86 16.73 -2.21
C ASP A 17 -13.62 15.73 -3.11
N ILE A 18 -13.68 14.46 -2.74
CA ILE A 18 -14.40 13.41 -3.45
C ILE A 18 -15.62 12.94 -2.65
N THR A 19 -16.76 12.81 -3.32
CA THR A 19 -17.97 12.23 -2.72
C THR A 19 -17.79 10.74 -2.46
N MET A 20 -18.47 10.21 -1.45
CA MET A 20 -18.35 8.78 -1.13
C MET A 20 -18.93 7.90 -2.26
N ASP A 21 -19.91 8.40 -3.01
CA ASP A 21 -20.44 7.70 -4.19
C ASP A 21 -19.37 7.52 -5.28
N ALA A 22 -18.68 8.61 -5.67
CA ALA A 22 -17.60 8.54 -6.64
C ALA A 22 -16.40 7.72 -6.13
N PHE A 23 -16.11 7.79 -4.83
CA PHE A 23 -15.09 6.95 -4.20
C PHE A 23 -15.42 5.45 -4.32
N ILE A 24 -16.68 5.05 -4.11
CA ILE A 24 -17.12 3.67 -4.27
C ILE A 24 -17.00 3.23 -5.72
N ASP A 25 -17.40 4.07 -6.67
CA ASP A 25 -17.26 3.79 -8.11
C ASP A 25 -15.79 3.56 -8.50
N ILE A 26 -14.86 4.37 -8.00
CA ILE A 26 -13.43 4.16 -8.27
C ILE A 26 -12.95 2.87 -7.62
N MET A 27 -13.31 2.63 -6.36
CA MET A 27 -12.83 1.47 -5.60
C MET A 27 -13.35 0.15 -6.19
N VAL A 28 -14.64 0.08 -6.52
CA VAL A 28 -15.29 -1.16 -6.98
C VAL A 28 -15.08 -1.38 -8.49
N GLU A 29 -15.16 -0.32 -9.30
CA GLU A 29 -15.25 -0.42 -10.75
C GLU A 29 -14.00 0.13 -11.47
N GLY A 30 -13.06 0.74 -10.74
CA GLY A 30 -11.81 1.27 -11.33
C GLY A 30 -12.00 2.54 -12.15
N ARG A 31 -13.07 3.31 -11.90
CA ARG A 31 -13.49 4.49 -12.66
C ARG A 31 -12.69 5.75 -12.33
N TYR A 32 -11.37 5.71 -12.58
CA TYR A 32 -10.45 6.81 -12.28
C TYR A 32 -10.78 8.13 -12.98
N GLU A 33 -11.57 8.11 -14.06
CA GLU A 33 -12.03 9.32 -14.76
C GLU A 33 -12.82 10.28 -13.85
N LEU A 34 -13.38 9.78 -12.74
CA LEU A 34 -14.09 10.59 -11.74
C LEU A 34 -13.15 11.51 -10.93
N LEU A 35 -11.83 11.34 -11.06
CA LEU A 35 -10.83 12.17 -10.39
C LEU A 35 -10.42 13.40 -11.21
N VAL A 36 -10.89 13.55 -12.46
CA VAL A 36 -10.52 14.67 -13.31
C VAL A 36 -11.21 15.94 -12.81
N LYS A 37 -10.43 16.96 -12.39
CA LYS A 37 -10.94 18.32 -12.13
C LYS A 37 -10.98 19.12 -13.43
N GLU A 38 -9.85 19.16 -14.15
CA GLU A 38 -9.70 19.91 -15.38
C GLU A 38 -8.71 19.23 -16.33
N GLY A 39 -8.89 19.40 -17.64
CA GLY A 39 -7.97 18.91 -18.67
C GLY A 39 -8.06 17.40 -18.94
N GLN A 40 -6.96 16.84 -19.42
CA GLN A 40 -6.80 15.40 -19.71
C GLN A 40 -5.55 14.89 -18.99
N PRO A 41 -5.65 14.56 -17.69
CA PRO A 41 -4.55 13.98 -16.95
C PRO A 41 -4.19 12.59 -17.49
N SER A 42 -2.92 12.21 -17.34
CA SER A 42 -2.47 10.87 -17.70
C SER A 42 -3.02 9.81 -16.75
N ASP A 43 -3.06 8.55 -17.19
CA ASP A 43 -3.41 7.42 -16.32
C ASP A 43 -2.50 7.32 -15.08
N GLU A 44 -1.23 7.72 -15.22
CA GLU A 44 -0.28 7.74 -14.10
C GLU A 44 -0.64 8.82 -13.08
N ASP A 45 -1.05 10.00 -13.53
CA ASP A 45 -1.50 11.09 -12.66
C ASP A 45 -2.80 10.73 -11.93
N LEU A 46 -3.74 10.08 -12.61
CA LEU A 46 -4.98 9.62 -12.01
C LEU A 46 -4.74 8.55 -10.93
N LYS A 47 -3.85 7.59 -11.19
CA LYS A 47 -3.46 6.58 -10.19
C LYS A 47 -2.72 7.22 -9.01
N ARG A 48 -1.84 8.19 -9.27
CA ARG A 48 -1.15 8.95 -8.22
C ARG A 48 -2.15 9.70 -7.34
N ALA A 49 -3.09 10.40 -7.95
CA ALA A 49 -4.15 11.13 -7.25
C ALA A 49 -5.04 10.21 -6.40
N TRP A 50 -5.44 9.06 -6.96
CA TRP A 50 -6.17 8.03 -6.21
C TRP A 50 -5.40 7.52 -4.99
N ASN A 51 -4.10 7.24 -5.14
CA ASN A 51 -3.28 6.75 -4.03
C ASN A 51 -3.20 7.76 -2.87
N LEU A 52 -3.22 9.06 -3.17
CA LEU A 52 -3.27 10.12 -2.16
C LEU A 52 -4.62 10.11 -1.42
N ILE A 53 -5.73 10.13 -2.17
CA ILE A 53 -7.10 10.05 -1.62
C ILE A 53 -7.28 8.81 -0.75
N TYR A 54 -6.90 7.65 -1.27
CA TYR A 54 -7.07 6.38 -0.58
C TYR A 54 -6.22 6.32 0.70
N ALA A 55 -5.02 6.89 0.68
CA ALA A 55 -4.19 7.00 1.88
C ALA A 55 -4.81 7.89 2.96
N GLU A 56 -5.35 9.06 2.59
CA GLU A 56 -6.06 9.93 3.52
C GLU A 56 -7.31 9.27 4.11
N TYR A 57 -8.08 8.57 3.27
CA TYR A 57 -9.27 7.82 3.68
C TYR A 57 -8.94 6.75 4.73
N MET A 58 -7.91 5.92 4.47
CA MET A 58 -7.53 4.84 5.39
C MET A 58 -6.95 5.37 6.70
N ASP A 59 -6.17 6.46 6.64
CA ASP A 59 -5.67 7.14 7.86
C ASP A 59 -6.81 7.70 8.71
N ALA A 60 -7.79 8.36 8.07
CA ALA A 60 -8.97 8.89 8.73
C ALA A 60 -9.84 7.80 9.37
N MET A 61 -9.95 6.64 8.72
CA MET A 61 -10.67 5.48 9.25
C MET A 61 -9.99 4.89 10.49
N GLY A 62 -8.71 5.20 10.71
CA GLY A 62 -7.90 4.62 11.78
C GLY A 62 -7.56 3.16 11.53
N ASP A 63 -7.49 2.75 10.26
CA ASP A 63 -7.08 1.41 9.88
C ASP A 63 -5.55 1.34 9.74
N ASP A 64 -4.88 0.92 10.80
CA ASP A 64 -3.43 0.66 10.80
C ASP A 64 -3.02 -0.43 9.79
N GLY A 65 -3.98 -1.22 9.27
CA GLY A 65 -3.78 -2.23 8.24
C GLY A 65 -3.31 -1.67 6.91
N TYR A 66 -3.76 -0.49 6.49
CA TYR A 66 -3.31 0.12 5.23
C TYR A 66 -1.88 0.69 5.34
N LYS A 67 -1.56 1.38 6.43
CA LYS A 67 -0.17 1.82 6.69
C LYS A 67 0.79 0.63 6.71
N LYS A 68 0.37 -0.49 7.32
CA LYS A 68 1.10 -1.75 7.29
C LYS A 68 1.23 -2.30 5.87
N THR A 69 0.15 -2.28 5.07
CA THR A 69 0.13 -2.74 3.67
C THR A 69 1.08 -1.92 2.78
N ILE A 70 1.05 -0.59 2.88
CA ILE A 70 1.98 0.30 2.17
C ILE A 70 3.43 0.08 2.64
N GLY A 71 3.64 -0.13 3.94
CA GLY A 71 4.93 -0.52 4.50
C GLY A 71 5.45 -1.83 3.88
N ILE A 72 4.61 -2.87 3.84
CA ILE A 72 4.93 -4.17 3.23
C ILE A 72 5.28 -4.01 1.74
N LEU A 73 4.50 -3.24 0.98
CA LEU A 73 4.73 -3.01 -0.44
C LEU A 73 6.06 -2.27 -0.70
N ARG A 74 6.34 -1.23 0.09
CA ARG A 74 7.62 -0.52 0.04
C ARG A 74 8.78 -1.45 0.33
N ASP A 75 8.65 -2.30 1.35
CA ASP A 75 9.71 -3.23 1.75
C ASP A 75 9.93 -4.31 0.69
N ILE A 76 8.87 -4.84 0.06
CA ILE A 76 8.95 -5.73 -1.12
C ILE A 76 9.74 -5.05 -2.24
N ASN A 77 9.43 -3.80 -2.56
CA ASN A 77 10.10 -3.06 -3.62
C ASN A 77 11.58 -2.85 -3.31
N ILE A 78 11.91 -2.40 -2.09
CA ILE A 78 13.31 -2.22 -1.66
C ILE A 78 14.10 -3.52 -1.79
N LEU A 79 13.55 -4.64 -1.31
CA LEU A 79 14.20 -5.94 -1.39
C LEU A 79 14.35 -6.43 -2.83
N SER A 80 13.35 -6.16 -3.68
CA SER A 80 13.38 -6.53 -5.10
C SER A 80 14.48 -5.76 -5.85
N TRP A 81 14.58 -4.44 -5.62
CA TRP A 81 15.65 -3.61 -6.17
C TRP A 81 17.03 -4.04 -5.67
N GLN A 82 17.17 -4.37 -4.39
CA GLN A 82 18.41 -4.89 -3.83
C GLN A 82 18.80 -6.21 -4.48
N HIS A 83 17.87 -7.16 -4.59
CA HIS A 83 18.10 -8.44 -5.25
C HIS A 83 18.54 -8.24 -6.70
N GLN A 84 17.78 -7.47 -7.47
CA GLN A 84 18.10 -7.18 -8.87
C GLN A 84 19.49 -6.58 -9.01
N ARG A 85 19.84 -5.57 -8.20
CA ARG A 85 21.16 -4.94 -8.22
C ARG A 85 22.27 -5.94 -7.95
N ILE A 86 22.13 -6.80 -6.95
CA ILE A 86 23.13 -7.83 -6.63
C ILE A 86 23.27 -8.83 -7.79
N THR A 87 22.15 -9.32 -8.33
CA THR A 87 22.15 -10.25 -9.45
C THR A 87 22.82 -9.64 -10.67
N THR A 88 22.55 -8.38 -11.00
CA THR A 88 23.20 -7.67 -12.10
C THR A 88 24.71 -7.53 -11.87
N LEU A 89 25.15 -7.18 -10.66
CA LEU A 89 26.57 -7.09 -10.33
C LEU A 89 27.27 -8.45 -10.47
N VAL A 90 26.66 -9.53 -10.00
CA VAL A 90 27.20 -10.89 -10.15
C VAL A 90 27.24 -11.31 -11.62
N GLN A 91 26.22 -11.01 -12.41
CA GLN A 91 26.19 -11.30 -13.85
C GLN A 91 27.30 -10.55 -14.59
N VAL A 92 27.46 -9.26 -14.33
CA VAL A 92 28.57 -8.46 -14.89
C VAL A 92 29.91 -9.10 -14.55
N LEU A 93 30.12 -9.42 -13.27
CA LEU A 93 31.36 -10.03 -12.77
C LEU A 93 31.62 -11.43 -13.32
N SER A 94 30.57 -12.17 -13.69
CA SER A 94 30.70 -13.50 -14.31
C SER A 94 31.25 -13.45 -15.74
N VAL A 95 31.11 -12.30 -16.42
CA VAL A 95 31.59 -12.10 -17.79
C VAL A 95 32.92 -11.35 -17.80
N TYR A 96 33.05 -10.31 -16.97
CA TYR A 96 34.27 -9.49 -16.89
C TYR A 96 34.51 -8.99 -15.46
N TYR A 97 35.76 -9.09 -15.01
CA TYR A 97 36.15 -8.55 -13.71
C TYR A 97 36.12 -7.02 -13.71
N VAL A 98 35.29 -6.44 -12.84
CA VAL A 98 35.17 -4.99 -12.67
C VAL A 98 35.40 -4.65 -11.18
N PRO A 99 36.51 -3.99 -10.82
CA PRO A 99 36.83 -3.66 -9.42
C PRO A 99 35.72 -2.86 -8.72
N GLU A 100 35.08 -1.94 -9.43
CA GLU A 100 33.99 -1.12 -8.88
C GLU A 100 32.75 -1.96 -8.55
N ALA A 101 32.40 -2.95 -9.37
CA ALA A 101 31.30 -3.86 -9.07
C ALA A 101 31.58 -4.71 -7.82
N VAL A 102 32.84 -5.13 -7.61
CA VAL A 102 33.27 -5.81 -6.37
C VAL A 102 33.14 -4.90 -5.16
N LYS A 103 33.54 -3.62 -5.26
CA LYS A 103 33.38 -2.64 -4.17
C LYS A 103 31.92 -2.44 -3.81
N GLU A 104 31.04 -2.35 -4.81
CA GLU A 104 29.60 -2.21 -4.59
C GLU A 104 29.00 -3.45 -3.90
N LEU A 105 29.37 -4.67 -4.31
CA LEU A 105 28.96 -5.89 -3.59
C LEU A 105 29.42 -5.89 -2.13
N LYS A 106 30.68 -5.49 -1.87
CA LYS A 106 31.22 -5.39 -0.50
C LYS A 106 30.46 -4.37 0.35
N LYS A 107 30.12 -3.20 -0.19
CA LYS A 107 29.27 -2.18 0.48
C LYS A 107 27.89 -2.71 0.84
N MET A 108 27.35 -3.61 0.01
CA MET A 108 26.06 -4.26 0.25
C MET A 108 26.14 -5.45 1.25
N GLY A 109 27.29 -5.67 1.89
CA GLY A 109 27.49 -6.72 2.90
C GLY A 109 27.97 -8.07 2.35
N TYR A 110 28.34 -8.13 1.07
CA TYR A 110 28.90 -9.31 0.42
C TYR A 110 30.44 -9.25 0.42
N SER A 111 31.02 -9.21 1.62
CA SER A 111 32.47 -9.13 1.86
C SER A 111 33.21 -10.43 1.56
N ILE A 112 33.17 -10.86 0.31
CA ILE A 112 33.91 -12.02 -0.22
C ILE A 112 35.19 -11.51 -0.91
N ASN A 113 36.22 -12.37 -1.05
CA ASN A 113 37.53 -11.93 -1.56
C ASN A 113 37.47 -11.54 -3.05
N TYR A 114 36.75 -12.32 -3.87
CA TYR A 114 36.60 -12.13 -5.33
C TYR A 114 37.96 -11.95 -6.04
N ASP A 115 38.80 -12.97 -5.97
CA ASP A 115 40.15 -12.98 -6.57
C ASP A 115 40.11 -13.36 -8.07
N PRO A 116 40.38 -12.44 -9.01
CA PRO A 116 40.40 -12.77 -10.44
C PRO A 116 41.58 -13.65 -10.85
N GLY A 117 42.61 -13.80 -10.01
CA GLY A 117 43.77 -14.65 -10.28
C GLY A 117 43.48 -16.15 -10.17
N ASN A 118 42.38 -16.52 -9.52
CA ASN A 118 41.92 -17.90 -9.39
C ASN A 118 40.48 -18.03 -9.88
N LEU A 119 40.30 -18.31 -11.18
CA LEU A 119 38.98 -18.37 -11.82
C LEU A 119 38.02 -19.37 -11.14
N THR A 120 38.51 -20.52 -10.69
CA THR A 120 37.68 -21.52 -10.01
C THR A 120 37.17 -21.00 -8.68
N ALA A 121 38.06 -20.43 -7.85
CA ALA A 121 37.66 -19.84 -6.57
C ALA A 121 36.74 -18.62 -6.78
N TYR A 122 37.02 -17.82 -7.80
CA TYR A 122 36.22 -16.65 -8.18
C TYR A 122 34.78 -17.01 -8.53
N GLN A 123 34.58 -18.04 -9.35
CA GLN A 123 33.23 -18.52 -9.71
C GLN A 123 32.47 -19.05 -8.50
N ILE A 124 33.14 -19.77 -7.60
CA ILE A 124 32.54 -20.23 -6.34
C ILE A 124 32.11 -19.04 -5.47
N ASP A 125 32.94 -18.00 -5.39
CA ASP A 125 32.66 -16.79 -4.63
C ASP A 125 31.48 -15.99 -5.22
N LEU A 126 31.40 -15.87 -6.55
CA LEU A 126 30.23 -15.29 -7.23
C LEU A 126 28.96 -16.11 -6.97
N GLN A 127 29.05 -17.44 -7.02
CA GLN A 127 27.91 -18.31 -6.73
C GLN A 127 27.45 -18.13 -5.27
N ARG A 128 28.37 -18.04 -4.31
CA ARG A 128 28.04 -17.76 -2.90
C ARG A 128 27.31 -16.42 -2.74
N ALA A 129 27.76 -15.38 -3.45
CA ALA A 129 27.09 -14.09 -3.45
C ALA A 129 25.66 -14.20 -3.99
N TYR A 130 25.47 -14.92 -5.11
CA TYR A 130 24.17 -15.16 -5.70
C TYR A 130 23.24 -15.98 -4.79
N GLU A 131 23.72 -17.09 -4.21
CA GLU A 131 22.94 -17.91 -3.28
C GLU A 131 22.51 -17.11 -2.05
N ARG A 132 23.40 -16.26 -1.51
CA ARG A 132 23.04 -15.37 -0.40
C ARG A 132 22.00 -14.32 -0.83
N ALA A 133 22.05 -13.83 -2.06
CA ALA A 133 21.03 -12.91 -2.59
C ALA A 133 19.64 -13.56 -2.67
N LYS A 134 19.54 -14.87 -2.93
CA LYS A 134 18.24 -15.58 -2.93
C LYS A 134 17.50 -15.53 -1.59
N THR A 135 18.20 -15.31 -0.48
CA THR A 135 17.53 -15.08 0.82
C THR A 135 16.60 -13.87 0.80
N LEU A 136 16.87 -12.88 -0.07
CA LEU A 136 15.98 -11.75 -0.30
C LEU A 136 14.68 -12.18 -0.98
N LEU A 137 14.73 -13.14 -1.92
CA LEU A 137 13.53 -13.71 -2.56
C LEU A 137 12.64 -14.42 -1.54
N THR A 138 13.22 -15.13 -0.58
CA THR A 138 12.46 -15.75 0.51
C THR A 138 11.75 -14.69 1.34
N LYS A 139 12.43 -13.60 1.69
CA LYS A 139 11.82 -12.48 2.44
C LYS A 139 10.70 -11.80 1.64
N ILE A 140 10.92 -11.57 0.34
CA ILE A 140 9.89 -11.04 -0.57
C ILE A 140 8.66 -11.94 -0.58
N SER A 141 8.84 -13.26 -0.68
CA SER A 141 7.73 -14.23 -0.69
C SER A 141 6.91 -14.21 0.60
N ILE A 142 7.58 -14.11 1.77
CA ILE A 142 6.90 -13.96 3.07
C ILE A 142 6.08 -12.67 3.07
N LEU A 143 6.68 -11.54 2.70
CA LEU A 143 5.99 -10.25 2.65
C LEU A 143 4.84 -10.23 1.64
N GLN A 144 4.95 -10.95 0.52
CA GLN A 144 3.85 -11.09 -0.46
C GLN A 144 2.68 -11.89 0.12
N ASN A 145 2.93 -12.89 0.97
CA ASN A 145 1.87 -13.61 1.66
C ASN A 145 1.23 -12.76 2.77
N ASP A 146 2.04 -11.99 3.50
CA ASP A 146 1.55 -11.01 4.48
C ASP A 146 0.69 -9.94 3.79
N LEU A 147 1.09 -9.48 2.59
CA LEU A 147 0.32 -8.56 1.78
C LEU A 147 -1.04 -9.15 1.38
N LYS A 148 -1.05 -10.38 0.86
CA LYS A 148 -2.30 -11.08 0.47
C LYS A 148 -3.27 -11.26 1.65
N SER A 149 -2.73 -11.50 2.85
CA SER A 149 -3.56 -11.62 4.06
C SER A 149 -4.03 -10.27 4.60
N ALA A 150 -3.23 -9.21 4.42
CA ALA A 150 -3.57 -7.85 4.86
C ALA A 150 -4.56 -7.13 3.93
N THR A 151 -4.55 -7.39 2.62
CA THR A 151 -5.39 -6.67 1.65
C THR A 151 -6.86 -7.10 1.61
N GLY A 152 -7.27 -8.09 2.42
CA GLY A 152 -8.67 -8.56 2.47
C GLY A 152 -9.24 -8.99 1.10
N LYS A 153 -10.54 -9.28 1.06
CA LYS A 153 -11.27 -9.31 -0.23
C LYS A 153 -11.53 -7.87 -0.66
N ALA A 154 -11.45 -7.61 -1.96
CA ALA A 154 -11.90 -6.33 -2.53
C ALA A 154 -13.33 -6.05 -2.06
N SER A 155 -13.55 -4.88 -1.45
CA SER A 155 -14.87 -4.48 -0.97
C SER A 155 -15.83 -4.38 -2.14
N THR A 156 -17.00 -4.99 -2.00
CA THR A 156 -18.09 -4.93 -2.97
C THR A 156 -18.99 -3.73 -2.69
N ARG A 157 -19.79 -3.30 -3.67
CA ARG A 157 -20.81 -2.26 -3.46
C ARG A 157 -21.82 -2.65 -2.37
N GLN A 158 -22.10 -3.95 -2.22
CA GLN A 158 -22.97 -4.49 -1.19
C GLN A 158 -22.37 -4.33 0.23
N ASP A 159 -21.05 -4.45 0.36
CA ASP A 159 -20.37 -4.21 1.64
C ASP A 159 -20.55 -2.75 2.06
N TYR A 160 -20.37 -1.80 1.14
CA TYR A 160 -20.61 -0.38 1.41
C TYR A 160 -22.08 -0.09 1.76
N GLN A 161 -23.05 -0.70 1.07
CA GLN A 161 -24.47 -0.56 1.43
C GLN A 161 -24.73 -1.00 2.88
N THR A 162 -24.13 -2.12 3.29
CA THR A 162 -24.25 -2.62 4.66
C THR A 162 -23.64 -1.63 5.66
N MET A 163 -22.47 -1.06 5.34
CA MET A 163 -21.84 -0.02 6.17
C MET A 163 -22.72 1.22 6.30
N PHE A 164 -23.37 1.69 5.23
CA PHE A 164 -24.27 2.85 5.29
C PHE A 164 -25.52 2.58 6.14
N ILE A 165 -26.08 1.37 6.06
CA ILE A 165 -27.20 0.96 6.91
C ILE A 165 -26.77 1.02 8.38
N SER A 166 -25.65 0.40 8.73
CA SER A 166 -25.12 0.42 10.10
C SER A 166 -24.80 1.83 10.59
N LEU A 167 -24.20 2.67 9.74
CA LEU A 167 -23.95 4.07 10.09
C LEU A 167 -25.24 4.86 10.30
N SER A 168 -26.26 4.66 9.46
CA SER A 168 -27.54 5.34 9.58
C SER A 168 -28.28 4.93 10.86
N GLU A 169 -28.23 3.65 11.20
CA GLU A 169 -28.77 3.11 12.46
C GLU A 169 -28.05 3.68 13.69
N TYR A 170 -26.73 3.81 13.63
CA TYR A 170 -25.92 4.42 14.68
C TYR A 170 -26.22 5.92 14.82
N ALA A 171 -26.19 6.65 13.70
CA ALA A 171 -26.30 8.10 13.66
C ALA A 171 -27.75 8.62 13.84
N LYS A 172 -28.75 7.74 13.71
CA LYS A 172 -30.19 8.04 13.79
C LYS A 172 -30.71 8.97 12.68
N TYR A 173 -29.99 9.06 11.57
CA TYR A 173 -30.43 9.73 10.33
C TYR A 173 -29.87 8.98 9.12
N GLN A 174 -30.47 9.18 7.95
CA GLN A 174 -30.00 8.54 6.72
C GLN A 174 -28.72 9.20 6.22
N VAL A 175 -27.69 8.38 6.03
CA VAL A 175 -26.42 8.79 5.45
C VAL A 175 -26.46 8.58 3.94
N HIS A 176 -26.45 9.67 3.17
CA HIS A 176 -26.48 9.61 1.70
C HIS A 176 -25.06 9.71 1.11
N PRO A 177 -24.59 8.71 0.32
CA PRO A 177 -23.21 8.68 -0.20
C PRO A 177 -22.84 9.88 -1.09
N ALA A 178 -23.81 10.44 -1.81
CA ALA A 178 -23.61 11.60 -2.66
C ALA A 178 -23.46 12.93 -1.89
N GLN A 179 -23.83 12.96 -0.61
CA GLN A 179 -23.84 14.17 0.22
C GLN A 179 -22.66 14.25 1.19
N ILE A 180 -21.89 13.18 1.32
CA ILE A 180 -20.73 13.12 2.19
C ILE A 180 -19.46 12.86 1.39
N SER A 181 -18.34 13.37 1.89
CA SER A 181 -17.02 13.02 1.34
C SER A 181 -16.53 11.68 1.84
N ALA A 182 -15.59 11.08 1.11
CA ALA A 182 -14.92 9.86 1.56
C ALA A 182 -14.26 10.04 2.93
N PHE A 183 -13.67 11.22 3.19
CA PHE A 183 -13.10 11.55 4.50
C PHE A 183 -14.16 11.57 5.62
N GLN A 184 -15.31 12.21 5.39
CA GLN A 184 -16.39 12.24 6.38
C GLN A 184 -16.88 10.83 6.72
N PHE A 185 -17.08 9.98 5.70
CA PHE A 185 -17.44 8.58 5.89
C PHE A 185 -16.42 7.84 6.76
N ALA A 186 -15.13 7.97 6.46
CA ALA A 186 -14.06 7.32 7.21
C ALA A 186 -14.07 7.70 8.70
N VAL A 187 -14.24 9.00 8.99
CA VAL A 187 -14.35 9.50 10.37
C VAL A 187 -15.62 8.99 11.06
N MET A 188 -16.75 8.93 10.37
CA MET A 188 -18.01 8.38 10.91
C MET A 188 -17.86 6.90 11.26
N MET A 189 -17.24 6.11 10.38
CA MET A 189 -16.94 4.69 10.63
C MET A 189 -16.02 4.50 11.82
N LYS A 190 -14.96 5.29 11.94
CA LYS A 190 -14.05 5.25 13.08
C LYS A 190 -14.80 5.46 14.40
N ARG A 191 -15.64 6.49 14.47
CA ARG A 191 -16.45 6.79 15.67
C ARG A 191 -17.46 5.68 15.98
N CYS A 192 -18.10 5.13 14.96
CA CYS A 192 -19.03 4.00 15.11
C CYS A 192 -18.31 2.77 15.71
N ASN A 193 -17.11 2.45 15.19
CA ASN A 193 -16.28 1.34 15.68
C ASN A 193 -15.78 1.56 17.11
N GLU A 194 -15.35 2.78 17.45
CA GLU A 194 -14.93 3.14 18.81
C GLU A 194 -16.08 3.02 19.81
N TYR A 195 -17.29 3.44 19.41
CA TYR A 195 -18.51 3.30 20.21
C TYR A 195 -18.87 1.82 20.44
N ALA A 196 -18.86 1.00 19.38
CA ALA A 196 -19.12 -0.44 19.47
C ALA A 196 -18.15 -1.13 20.43
N LYS A 197 -16.84 -0.88 20.31
CA LYS A 197 -15.82 -1.39 21.23
C LYS A 197 -16.05 -0.94 22.68
N GLY A 198 -16.57 0.27 22.89
CA GLY A 198 -16.95 0.78 24.20
C GLY A 198 -18.08 -0.04 24.84
N LEU A 199 -19.13 -0.32 24.07
CA LEU A 199 -20.27 -1.14 24.51
C LEU A 199 -19.86 -2.57 24.86
N GLU A 200 -19.04 -3.22 24.03
CA GLU A 200 -18.52 -4.57 24.31
C GLU A 200 -17.78 -4.62 25.65
N LYS A 201 -16.90 -3.64 25.91
CA LYS A 201 -16.17 -3.55 27.18
C LYS A 201 -17.11 -3.37 28.38
N GLN A 202 -18.22 -2.64 28.22
CA GLN A 202 -19.21 -2.47 29.28
C GLN A 202 -20.02 -3.74 29.53
N LEU A 203 -20.43 -4.45 28.47
CA LEU A 203 -21.12 -5.74 28.56
C LEU A 203 -20.25 -6.80 29.25
N HIS A 204 -18.96 -6.87 28.90
CA HIS A 204 -18.02 -7.79 29.55
C HIS A 204 -17.72 -7.45 31.02
N LYS A 205 -17.82 -6.18 31.40
CA LYS A 205 -17.71 -5.75 32.82
C LYS A 205 -18.99 -6.02 33.61
N GLY A 206 -20.17 -5.82 33.00
CA GLY A 206 -21.49 -6.09 33.61
C GLY A 206 -21.79 -7.58 33.78
N GLY A 207 -21.31 -8.45 32.89
CA GLY A 207 -21.46 -9.90 33.02
C GLY A 207 -20.79 -10.52 34.25
N LYS A 208 -19.80 -9.84 34.85
CA LYS A 208 -19.13 -10.32 36.08
C LYS A 208 -19.88 -9.99 37.37
N SER A 209 -20.89 -9.10 37.36
CA SER A 209 -21.65 -8.77 38.58
C SER A 209 -22.83 -9.71 38.85
N TRP A 210 -23.29 -10.47 37.85
CA TRP A 210 -24.41 -11.40 38.00
C TRP A 210 -24.02 -12.79 38.54
N GLN A 211 -22.72 -13.10 38.64
CA GLN A 211 -22.23 -14.36 39.22
C GLN A 211 -21.90 -14.25 40.72
N LYS A 212 -22.28 -13.15 41.38
CA LYS A 212 -22.23 -13.00 42.82
C LYS A 212 -23.63 -12.63 43.32
N ASN A 213 -24.47 -13.65 43.49
CA ASN A 213 -25.51 -13.74 44.51
C ASN A 213 -25.96 -15.20 44.60
#